data_AF-A0A6M1Z241-F1
#
_entry.id   AF-A0A6M1Z241-F1
#
_cell.length_a   1.000
_cell.length_b   1.000
_cell.length_c   1.000
_cell.angle_alpha   90.00
_cell.angle_beta   90.00
_cell.angle_gamma   90.00
#
_symmetry.space_group_name_H-M   'P 1'
#
loop_
_entity.id
_entity.type
_entity.pdbx_description
1 polymer ?
#
loop_
_entity_poly.entity_id
_entity_poly.type
_entity_poly.pdbx_seq_one_letter_code
_entity_poly.pdbx_strand_id
1 'polypeptide(L)' 'MSRFIFWFVVFVFISGISLHYKFDIPYFLSWIGKLPGDMIIRKGKTIFYAPITTAALSSLAWSIFLGAFSRKK' A
#
# COMPACT_ATOMS: atom_id res chain seq x y z
N MET A 1 -3.79 8.80 -25.74
CA MET A 1 -3.83 7.36 -25.37
C MET A 1 -2.43 6.75 -25.27
N SER A 2 -1.50 6.99 -26.21
CA SER A 2 -0.12 6.48 -26.15
C SER A 2 0.65 6.84 -24.87
N ARG A 3 0.47 8.06 -24.33
CA ARG A 3 1.13 8.52 -23.09
C ARG A 3 0.78 7.68 -21.86
N PHE A 4 -0.47 7.19 -21.74
CA PHE A 4 -0.89 6.35 -20.61
C PHE A 4 -0.24 4.97 -20.67
N ILE A 5 -0.16 4.39 -21.87
CA ILE A 5 0.47 3.08 -22.09
C ILE A 5 1.95 3.16 -21.73
N PHE A 6 2.64 4.24 -22.14
CA PHE A 6 4.05 4.44 -21.80
C PHE A 6 4.28 4.48 -20.27
N TRP A 7 3.49 5.27 -19.54
CA TRP A 7 3.60 5.34 -18.08
C TRP A 7 3.28 4.01 -17.39
N PHE A 8 2.30 3.27 -17.90
CA PHE A 8 1.96 1.95 -17.36
C PHE A 8 3.11 0.94 -17.54
N VAL A 9 3.74 0.91 -18.72
CA VAL A 9 4.89 0.04 -19.00
C VAL A 9 6.07 0.40 -18.10
N VAL A 10 6.36 1.69 -17.95
CA VAL A 10 7.43 2.17 -17.05
C VAL A 10 7.13 1.77 -15.60
N PHE A 11 5.89 1.92 -15.14
CA PHE A 11 5.48 1.54 -13.79
C PHE A 11 5.67 0.02 -13.53
N VAL A 12 5.25 -0.83 -14.46
CA VAL A 12 5.43 -2.29 -14.36
C VAL A 12 6.90 -2.68 -14.41
N PHE A 13 7.70 -2.01 -15.23
CA PHE A 13 9.14 -2.28 -15.32
C PHE A 13 9.88 -1.92 -14.03
N ILE A 14 9.57 -0.75 -13.46
CA ILE A 14 10.13 -0.31 -12.17
C ILE A 14 9.69 -1.25 -11.05
N SER A 15 8.41 -1.65 -10.99
CA SER A 15 7.94 -2.56 -9.94
C SER A 15 8.61 -3.93 -10.02
N GLY A 16 8.85 -4.45 -11.22
CA GLY A 16 9.61 -5.69 -11.44
C GLY A 16 11.06 -5.59 -10.96
N ILE A 17 11.75 -4.49 -11.26
CA ILE A 17 13.12 -4.24 -10.79
C ILE A 17 13.14 -4.16 -9.26
N SER A 18 12.24 -3.38 -8.65
CA SER A 18 12.15 -3.23 -7.20
C SER A 18 11.92 -4.56 -6.48
N LEU A 19 11.08 -5.45 -7.04
CA LEU A 19 10.88 -6.79 -6.51
C LEU A 19 12.11 -7.68 -6.65
N HIS A 20 12.82 -7.61 -7.79
CA HIS A 20 14.01 -8.42 -8.04
C HIS A 20 15.15 -8.09 -7.06
N TYR A 21 15.37 -6.81 -6.77
CA TYR A 21 16.43 -6.39 -5.86
C TYR A 21 16.14 -6.67 -4.38
N LYS A 22 15.04 -7.36 -4.05
CA LYS A 22 14.53 -7.50 -2.68
C LYS A 22 14.62 -6.16 -1.98
N PHE A 23 14.03 -5.13 -2.59
CA PHE A 23 13.94 -3.83 -1.96
C PHE A 23 13.19 -4.05 -0.64
N ASP A 24 13.93 -4.08 0.46
CA ASP A 24 13.37 -4.30 1.77
C ASP A 24 12.28 -3.26 1.96
N ILE A 25 11.08 -3.75 2.25
CA ILE A 25 9.92 -2.92 2.49
C ILE A 25 10.40 -1.83 3.48
N PRO A 26 10.24 -0.54 3.16
CA PRO A 26 10.74 0.53 4.01
C PRO A 26 10.34 0.23 5.46
N TYR A 27 11.23 0.41 6.42
CA TYR A 27 10.95 0.10 7.83
C TYR A 27 9.61 0.70 8.30
N PHE A 28 9.25 1.86 7.74
CA PHE A 28 7.97 2.54 7.89
C PHE A 28 6.76 1.81 7.29
N LEU A 29 6.84 0.66 6.63
CA LEU A 29 5.70 -0.16 6.20
C LEU A 29 5.66 -1.50 6.94
N SER A 30 6.61 -1.78 7.82
CA SER A 30 6.66 -3.01 8.63
C SER A 30 5.52 -3.12 9.66
N TRP A 31 4.80 -2.02 9.93
CA TRP A 31 3.65 -1.97 10.84
C TRP A 31 2.33 -2.36 10.17
N ILE A 32 2.26 -2.31 8.83
CA ILE A 32 1.08 -2.77 8.07
C ILE A 32 0.85 -4.26 8.37
N GLY A 33 -0.33 -4.58 8.89
CA GLY A 33 -0.70 -5.95 9.23
C GLY A 33 -0.31 -6.41 10.61
N LYS A 34 0.28 -5.54 11.43
CA LYS A 34 0.59 -5.81 12.84
C LYS A 34 -0.31 -5.03 13.79
N LEU A 35 -1.26 -4.27 13.27
CA LEU A 35 -2.19 -3.51 14.09
C LEU A 35 -3.23 -4.44 14.72
N PRO A 36 -3.61 -4.21 16.00
CA PRO A 36 -4.71 -4.94 16.61
C PRO A 36 -5.97 -4.73 15.76
N GLY A 37 -6.67 -5.83 15.44
CA GLY A 37 -7.84 -5.81 14.56
C GLY A 37 -7.55 -6.13 13.08
N ASP A 38 -6.29 -6.16 12.64
CA ASP A 38 -5.96 -6.81 11.37
C ASP A 38 -6.08 -8.34 11.52
N MET A 39 -6.71 -8.99 10.55
CA MET A 39 -6.91 -10.44 10.59
C MET A 39 -5.91 -11.15 9.69
N ILE A 40 -5.08 -12.01 10.28
CA ILE A 40 -4.19 -12.93 9.57
C ILE A 40 -4.69 -14.35 9.81
N ILE A 41 -5.32 -14.94 8.80
CA ILE A 41 -5.80 -16.34 8.85
C ILE A 41 -4.81 -17.19 8.06
N ARG A 42 -4.07 -18.05 8.77
CA ARG A 42 -3.12 -18.99 8.15
C ARG A 42 -3.81 -20.35 8.00
N LYS A 43 -3.99 -20.81 6.75
CA LYS A 43 -4.53 -22.13 6.43
C LYS A 43 -3.51 -22.90 5.57
N GLY A 44 -2.63 -23.65 6.23
CA GLY A 44 -1.55 -24.39 5.58
C GLY A 44 -0.60 -23.46 4.82
N LYS A 45 -0.51 -23.63 3.50
CA LYS A 45 0.31 -22.79 2.61
C LYS A 45 -0.35 -21.44 2.25
N THR A 46 -1.64 -21.27 2.53
CA THR A 46 -2.39 -20.05 2.20
C THR A 46 -2.46 -19.13 3.41
N ILE A 47 -2.08 -17.87 3.21
CA ILE A 47 -2.22 -16.81 4.22
C ILE A 47 -3.26 -15.82 3.69
N PHE A 48 -4.40 -15.74 4.37
CA PHE A 48 -5.39 -14.70 4.10
C PHE A 48 -5.13 -13.54 5.05
N TYR A 49 -4.89 -12.36 4.48
CA TYR A 49 -4.61 -11.14 5.20
C TYR A 49 -5.74 -10.14 4.94
N ALA A 50 -6.40 -9.70 6.00
CA ALA A 50 -7.44 -8.67 5.99
C ALA A 50 -6.99 -7.45 6.82
N PRO A 51 -6.53 -6.37 6.16
CA PRO A 51 -6.00 -5.16 6.80
C PRO A 51 -7.14 -4.25 7.31
N ILE A 52 -8.01 -4.71 8.20
CA ILE A 52 -9.20 -3.93 8.60
C ILE A 52 -8.80 -2.62 9.27
N THR A 53 -7.96 -2.70 10.31
CA THR A 53 -7.59 -1.51 11.07
C THR A 53 -6.53 -0.71 10.34
N THR A 54 -5.59 -1.37 9.69
CA THR A 54 -4.63 -0.71 8.79
C THR A 54 -5.35 0.12 7.72
N ALA A 55 -6.34 -0.44 7.01
CA ALA A 55 -7.05 0.27 5.94
C ALA A 55 -7.91 1.42 6.46
N ALA A 56 -8.58 1.24 7.60
CA ALA A 56 -9.37 2.30 8.23
C ALA A 56 -8.48 3.48 8.65
N LEU A 57 -7.35 3.21 9.31
CA LEU A 57 -6.37 4.23 9.70
C LEU A 57 -5.77 4.94 8.49
N SER A 58 -5.36 4.20 7.45
CA SER A 58 -4.81 4.82 6.25
C SER A 58 -5.83 5.71 5.54
N SER A 59 -7.10 5.27 5.46
CA SER A 59 -8.17 6.06 4.86
C SER A 59 -8.44 7.34 5.63
N LEU A 60 -8.50 7.25 6.97
CA LEU A 60 -8.68 8.41 7.84
C LEU A 60 -7.52 9.40 7.68
N ALA A 61 -6.28 8.90 7.72
CA ALA A 61 -5.08 9.72 7.55
C ALA A 61 -5.09 10.44 6.20
N TRP A 62 -5.47 9.74 5.12
CA TRP A 62 -5.56 10.32 3.79
C TRP A 62 -6.67 11.37 3.68
N SER A 63 -7.82 11.10 4.30
CA SER A 63 -8.95 12.03 4.36
C SER A 63 -8.57 13.33 5.08
N ILE A 64 -7.88 13.23 6.23
CA ILE A 64 -7.38 14.38 6.97
C ILE A 64 -6.34 15.14 6.15
N PHE A 65 -5.38 14.42 5.54
CA PHE A 65 -4.33 15.01 4.71
C PHE A 65 -4.95 15.81 3.57
N LEU A 66 -5.78 15.18 2.73
CA LEU A 66 -6.45 15.84 1.61
C LEU A 66 -7.38 16.97 2.08
N GLY A 67 -8.12 16.77 3.17
CA GLY A 67 -9.00 17.78 3.76
C GLY A 67 -8.25 19.02 4.26
N ALA A 68 -7.03 18.86 4.77
CA ALA A 68 -6.18 19.97 5.20
C ALA A 68 -5.70 20.82 4.01
N PHE A 69 -5.38 20.22 2.88
CA PHE A 69 -5.03 20.95 1.65
C PHE A 69 -6.25 21.55 0.94
N SER A 70 -7.42 20.92 1.07
CA SER A 70 -8.65 21.37 0.42
C SER A 70 -9.23 22.65 1.01
N ARG A 71 -8.91 23.02 2.27
CA ARG A 71 -9.42 24.24 2.91
C ARG A 71 -8.62 25.51 2.60
N LYS A 72 -7.50 25.41 1.88
CA LYS A 72 -6.62 26.57 1.54
C LYS A 72 -6.81 27.10 0.11
N LYS A 73 -7.96 26.88 -0.51
CA LYS A 73 -8.33 27.48 -1.80
C LYS A 73 -9.68 28.17 -1.70
#